data_AF-A0A5A7V5G1-F1
#
_entry.id   AF-A0A5A7V5G1-F1
#
_cell.length_a   1.000
_cell.length_b   1.000
_cell.length_c   1.000
_cell.angle_alpha   90.00
_cell.angle_beta   90.00
_cell.angle_gamma   90.00
#
_symmetry.space_group_name_H-M   'P 1'
#
loop_
_entity.id
_entity.type
_entity.pdbx_description
1 polymer ?
#
loop_
_entity_poly.entity_id
_entity_poly.type
_entity_poly.pdbx_seq_one_letter_code
_entity_poly.pdbx_strand_id
1 'polypeptide(L)'
;MDDFDVVLGMEFLLEHQVIPMPSARCLVITGSFPTIVQGRAQEEPPSVEILLGALEKPGETVPKDTLCVPEKCHNVMPSSWPKSSSMQRRTDHGVESPSEAKAHAKNAYHMAPPELVRLRKSSEMLSNTGCSIPVQTPYGARVLSLKKKDRSPQ
;
A
#
# COMPACT_ATOMS: atom_id res chain seq x y z
N MET A 1 0.22 -31.30 15.53
CA MET A 1 0.92 -31.09 14.24
C MET A 1 -0.17 -30.62 13.32
N ASP A 2 -0.04 -29.44 12.76
CA ASP A 2 -1.11 -28.81 12.00
C ASP A 2 -1.49 -29.66 10.78
N ASP A 3 -2.78 -30.01 10.68
CA ASP A 3 -3.37 -30.83 9.62
C ASP A 3 -3.50 -30.01 8.33
N PHE A 4 -2.47 -30.02 7.50
CA PHE A 4 -2.51 -29.47 6.15
C PHE A 4 -2.04 -30.53 5.15
N ASP A 5 -2.91 -30.93 4.21
CA ASP A 5 -2.59 -31.93 3.19
C ASP A 5 -1.56 -31.44 2.16
N VAL A 6 -1.50 -30.13 1.90
CA VAL A 6 -0.58 -29.50 0.94
C VAL A 6 -0.18 -28.10 1.42
N VAL A 7 1.12 -27.82 1.42
CA VAL A 7 1.68 -26.48 1.65
C VAL A 7 2.15 -25.89 0.32
N LEU A 8 1.55 -24.77 -0.08
CA LEU A 8 1.97 -24.01 -1.26
C LEU A 8 3.22 -23.19 -0.92
N GLY A 9 4.33 -23.50 -1.58
CA GLY A 9 5.60 -22.77 -1.42
C GLY A 9 5.56 -21.37 -2.03
N MET A 10 6.41 -20.47 -1.53
CA MET A 10 6.53 -19.10 -2.05
C MET A 10 6.96 -19.06 -3.52
N GLU A 11 7.78 -20.02 -3.96
CA GLU A 11 8.23 -20.14 -5.35
C GLU A 11 7.06 -20.43 -6.29
N PHE A 12 6.13 -21.31 -5.89
CA PHE A 12 4.93 -21.62 -6.66
C PHE A 12 4.02 -20.40 -6.82
N LEU A 13 3.82 -19.65 -5.73
CA LEU A 13 3.03 -18.42 -5.76
C LEU A 13 3.64 -17.38 -6.72
N LEU A 14 4.96 -17.30 -6.79
CA LEU A 14 5.65 -16.36 -7.67
C LEU A 14 5.56 -16.81 -9.14
N GLU A 15 5.82 -18.09 -9.41
CA GLU A 15 5.80 -18.66 -10.76
C GLU A 15 4.42 -18.55 -11.42
N HIS A 16 3.37 -18.81 -10.64
CA HIS A 16 1.99 -18.83 -11.14
C HIS A 16 1.24 -17.51 -10.87
N GLN A 17 1.96 -16.49 -10.38
CA GLN A 17 1.42 -15.18 -10.03
C GLN A 17 0.18 -15.27 -9.14
N VAL A 18 0.29 -16.03 -8.06
CA VAL A 18 -0.79 -16.27 -7.10
C VAL A 18 -0.64 -15.31 -5.92
N ILE A 19 -1.71 -14.55 -5.65
CA ILE A 19 -1.81 -13.62 -4.54
C ILE A 19 -2.74 -14.23 -3.47
N PRO A 20 -2.20 -14.68 -2.32
CA PRO A 20 -3.05 -15.10 -1.22
C PRO A 20 -3.77 -13.90 -0.59
N MET A 21 -5.07 -14.03 -0.35
CA MET A 21 -5.90 -13.06 0.35
C MET A 21 -6.52 -13.69 1.60
N PRO A 22 -5.77 -13.80 2.71
CA PRO A 22 -6.23 -14.52 3.91
C PRO A 22 -7.51 -13.93 4.51
N SER A 23 -7.64 -12.60 4.51
CA SER A 23 -8.82 -11.89 5.04
C SER A 23 -10.11 -12.20 4.27
N ALA A 24 -9.99 -12.52 2.97
CA ALA A 24 -11.09 -12.88 2.10
C ALA A 24 -11.24 -14.40 1.94
N ARG A 25 -10.38 -15.19 2.60
CA ARG A 25 -10.30 -16.66 2.48
C ARG A 25 -10.24 -17.10 1.02
N CYS A 26 -9.43 -16.44 0.20
CA CYS A 26 -9.26 -16.80 -1.20
C CYS A 26 -7.81 -16.62 -1.67
N LEU A 27 -7.48 -17.23 -2.80
CA LEU A 27 -6.26 -16.97 -3.56
C LEU A 27 -6.65 -16.45 -4.95
N VAL A 28 -5.85 -15.53 -5.48
CA VAL A 28 -6.08 -14.96 -6.81
C VAL A 28 -4.93 -15.37 -7.71
N ILE A 29 -5.22 -16.06 -8.81
CA ILE A 29 -4.23 -16.42 -9.83
C ILE A 29 -4.27 -15.33 -10.89
N THR A 30 -3.23 -14.51 -11.00
CA THR A 30 -3.18 -13.35 -11.91
C THR A 30 -2.52 -13.67 -13.26
N GLY A 31 -2.68 -14.90 -13.75
CA GLY A 31 -2.22 -15.31 -15.08
C GLY A 31 -2.99 -14.61 -16.22
N SER A 32 -2.91 -15.16 -17.43
CA SER A 32 -3.61 -14.61 -18.60
C SER A 32 -5.13 -14.47 -18.42
N PHE A 33 -5.72 -15.32 -17.55
CA PHE A 33 -7.11 -15.26 -17.13
C PHE A 33 -7.17 -15.18 -15.61
N PRO A 34 -7.43 -13.99 -15.03
CA PRO A 34 -7.44 -13.84 -13.59
C PRO A 34 -8.57 -14.67 -12.97
N THR A 35 -8.22 -15.59 -12.07
CA THR A 35 -9.16 -16.53 -11.44
C THR A 35 -9.08 -16.42 -9.92
N ILE A 36 -10.23 -16.31 -9.25
CA ILE A 36 -10.33 -16.27 -7.79
C ILE A 36 -10.73 -17.66 -7.29
N VAL A 37 -9.88 -18.25 -6.46
CA VAL A 37 -10.11 -19.54 -5.81
C VAL A 37 -10.50 -19.28 -4.36
N GLN A 38 -11.76 -19.52 -4.02
CA GLN A 38 -12.25 -19.35 -2.66
C GLN A 38 -11.98 -20.61 -1.83
N GLY A 39 -11.30 -20.45 -0.70
CA GLY A 39 -11.09 -21.49 0.29
C GLY A 39 -12.38 -21.74 1.07
N ARG A 40 -12.86 -22.98 1.07
CA ARG A 40 -13.99 -23.40 1.91
C ARG A 40 -13.42 -23.77 3.28
N ALA A 41 -13.83 -23.06 4.33
CA ALA A 41 -13.63 -23.54 5.69
C ALA A 41 -14.81 -24.48 6.01
N GLN A 42 -14.56 -25.78 6.03
CA GLN A 42 -15.39 -26.72 6.78
C GLN A 42 -14.52 -27.27 7.92
N GLU A 43 -15.11 -27.38 9.11
CA GLU A 43 -14.58 -28.16 10.24
C GLU A 43 -14.32 -29.60 9.75
N GLU A 44 -13.05 -29.98 9.55
CA GLU A 44 -12.52 -31.28 9.07
C GLU A 44 -12.82 -31.74 7.61
N PRO A 45 -11.91 -32.54 6.99
CA PRO A 45 -11.64 -32.52 5.54
C PRO A 45 -12.60 -33.43 4.77
N PRO A 46 -13.01 -33.08 3.52
CA PRO A 46 -12.09 -33.02 2.38
C PRO A 46 -12.46 -31.94 1.35
N SER A 47 -11.56 -31.01 1.02
CA SER A 47 -11.87 -30.05 -0.07
C SER A 47 -10.65 -29.58 -0.85
N VAL A 48 -9.88 -30.54 -1.37
CA VAL A 48 -9.01 -30.30 -2.54
C VAL A 48 -9.47 -31.13 -3.75
N GLU A 49 -10.06 -32.31 -3.52
CA GLU A 49 -10.54 -33.20 -4.59
C GLU A 49 -11.71 -32.60 -5.40
N ILE A 50 -12.56 -31.79 -4.76
CA ILE A 50 -13.70 -31.12 -5.42
C ILE A 50 -13.24 -30.01 -6.39
N LEU A 51 -12.04 -29.46 -6.20
CA LEU A 51 -11.58 -28.25 -6.89
C LEU A 51 -11.00 -28.54 -8.28
N LEU A 52 -10.36 -29.69 -8.49
CA LEU A 52 -9.88 -30.11 -9.82
C LEU A 52 -11.04 -30.48 -10.76
N GLY A 53 -12.10 -31.10 -10.24
CA GLY A 53 -13.27 -31.51 -11.04
C GLY A 53 -14.12 -30.34 -11.57
N ALA A 54 -13.98 -29.14 -10.99
CA ALA A 54 -14.74 -27.94 -11.39
C ALA A 54 -14.03 -27.07 -12.44
N LEU A 55 -12.75 -27.33 -12.75
CA LEU A 55 -11.93 -26.48 -13.62
C LEU A 55 -12.12 -26.76 -15.14
N GLU A 56 -12.90 -27.77 -15.53
CA GLU A 56 -13.03 -28.23 -16.93
C GLU A 56 -13.92 -27.38 -17.86
N LYS A 57 -14.39 -26.19 -17.46
CA LYS A 57 -15.27 -25.36 -18.31
C LYS A 57 -14.66 -23.97 -18.59
N PRO A 58 -13.79 -23.82 -19.60
CA PRO A 58 -13.28 -22.52 -20.03
C PRO A 58 -14.31 -21.91 -21.00
N GLY A 59 -15.36 -21.30 -20.47
CA GLY A 59 -16.44 -20.78 -21.31
C GLY A 59 -17.40 -19.89 -20.55
N GLU A 60 -16.91 -18.94 -19.75
CA GLU A 60 -17.77 -17.98 -19.08
C GLU A 60 -17.29 -16.56 -19.37
N THR A 61 -18.16 -15.80 -20.05
CA THR A 61 -17.97 -14.42 -20.48
C THR A 61 -17.50 -13.56 -19.32
N VAL A 62 -16.35 -12.90 -19.48
CA VAL A 62 -15.83 -11.91 -18.52
C VAL A 62 -16.96 -10.95 -18.13
N PRO A 63 -17.40 -10.95 -16.86
CA PRO A 63 -18.47 -10.07 -16.42
C PRO A 63 -18.10 -8.63 -16.71
N LYS A 64 -18.99 -7.86 -17.35
CA LYS A 64 -18.77 -6.44 -17.66
C LYS A 64 -18.42 -5.62 -16.41
N ASP A 65 -18.84 -6.11 -15.24
CA ASP A 65 -18.56 -5.51 -13.93
C ASP A 65 -17.07 -5.57 -13.53
N THR A 66 -16.29 -6.51 -14.08
CA THR A 66 -14.85 -6.65 -13.79
C THR A 66 -14.01 -5.52 -14.41
N LEU A 67 -14.47 -4.95 -15.54
CA LEU A 67 -13.82 -3.79 -16.17
C LEU A 67 -14.12 -2.46 -15.45
N CYS A 68 -15.10 -2.41 -14.54
CA CYS A 68 -15.45 -1.17 -13.84
C CYS A 68 -14.61 -0.91 -12.58
N VAL A 69 -13.86 -1.92 -12.11
CA VAL A 69 -13.02 -1.80 -10.89
C VAL A 69 -11.86 -0.83 -11.09
N PRO A 70 -11.09 -0.86 -12.20
CA PRO A 70 -9.98 0.09 -12.41
C PRO A 70 -10.46 1.55 -12.53
N GLU A 71 -11.57 1.79 -13.21
CA GLU A 71 -12.10 3.14 -13.47
C GLU A 71 -12.62 3.80 -12.19
N LYS A 72 -13.31 3.02 -11.34
CA LYS A 72 -13.77 3.47 -10.02
C LYS A 72 -12.63 3.67 -9.01
N CYS A 73 -11.49 2.99 -9.17
CA CYS A 73 -10.38 2.99 -8.22
C CYS A 73 -9.18 3.85 -8.64
N HIS A 74 -9.30 4.74 -9.63
CA HIS A 74 -8.18 5.59 -10.10
C HIS A 74 -7.48 6.40 -9.00
N ASN A 75 -8.21 6.79 -7.95
CA ASN A 75 -7.66 7.57 -6.82
C ASN A 75 -6.89 6.72 -5.79
N VAL A 76 -6.98 5.39 -5.86
CA VAL A 76 -6.33 4.49 -4.88
C VAL A 76 -4.84 4.36 -5.17
N MET A 77 -4.46 4.42 -6.45
CA MET A 77 -3.07 4.36 -6.92
C MET A 77 -2.76 5.51 -7.88
N PRO A 78 -2.66 6.75 -7.38
CA PRO A 78 -2.42 7.89 -8.25
C PRO A 78 -0.97 7.85 -8.78
N SER A 79 -0.79 8.14 -10.06
CA SER A 79 0.53 8.25 -10.71
C SER A 79 1.29 9.52 -10.32
N SER A 80 0.61 10.46 -9.68
CA SER A 80 1.16 11.74 -9.23
C SER A 80 0.63 12.12 -7.85
N TRP A 81 1.27 13.08 -7.20
CA TRP A 81 0.81 13.58 -5.91
C TRP A 81 -0.61 14.19 -5.97
N PRO A 82 -1.45 14.03 -4.94
CA PRO A 82 -2.76 14.68 -4.88
C PRO A 82 -2.63 16.21 -4.92
N LYS A 83 -3.50 16.89 -5.67
CA LYS A 83 -3.51 18.36 -5.76
C LYS A 83 -3.82 19.04 -4.41
N SER A 84 -4.61 18.38 -3.59
CA SER A 84 -4.88 18.76 -2.21
C SER A 84 -4.89 17.51 -1.34
N SER A 85 -4.38 17.65 -0.13
CA SER A 85 -4.61 16.69 0.93
C SER A 85 -6.06 16.83 1.36
N SER A 86 -6.85 15.77 1.20
CA SER A 86 -8.09 15.65 1.95
C SER A 86 -7.71 15.60 3.44
N MET A 87 -7.95 16.69 4.18
CA MET A 87 -7.79 16.69 5.63
C MET A 87 -8.79 15.76 6.33
N GLN A 88 -9.81 15.29 5.62
CA GLN A 88 -10.87 14.44 6.15
C GLN A 88 -10.35 13.01 6.35
N ARG A 89 -9.64 12.82 7.46
CA ARG A 89 -9.26 11.50 7.96
C ARG A 89 -10.39 10.96 8.82
N ARG A 90 -10.67 9.65 8.73
CA ARG A 90 -11.62 8.96 9.63
C ARG A 90 -11.09 8.90 11.07
N THR A 91 -9.79 9.08 11.26
CA THR A 91 -9.10 8.94 12.54
C THR A 91 -8.00 9.97 12.65
N ASP A 92 -7.96 10.68 13.77
CA ASP A 92 -6.85 11.57 14.12
C ASP A 92 -5.72 10.76 14.76
N HIS A 93 -4.50 10.96 14.28
CA HIS A 93 -3.31 10.37 14.87
C HIS A 93 -2.74 11.32 15.92
N GLY A 94 -3.18 11.16 17.16
CA GLY A 94 -2.58 11.81 18.33
C GLY A 94 -1.23 11.16 18.66
N VAL A 95 -0.23 11.99 19.01
CA VAL A 95 1.05 11.52 19.55
C VAL A 95 1.04 11.81 21.05
N GLU A 96 1.02 10.75 21.86
CA GLU A 96 1.10 10.88 23.31
C GLU A 96 2.53 11.22 23.72
N SER A 97 2.70 12.27 24.54
CA SER A 97 3.99 12.66 25.09
C SER A 97 4.16 12.05 26.48
N PRO A 98 5.32 11.45 26.82
CA PRO A 98 5.60 11.06 28.19
C PRO A 98 5.53 12.27 29.13
N SER A 99 5.09 12.05 30.38
CA SER A 99 4.80 13.11 31.36
C SER A 99 6.00 14.02 31.70
N GLU A 100 7.23 13.58 31.43
CA GLU A 100 8.47 14.32 31.70
C GLU A 100 9.23 14.73 30.42
N ALA A 101 8.60 14.61 29.25
CA ALA A 101 9.24 14.93 27.97
C ALA A 101 9.55 16.43 27.88
N LYS A 102 10.85 16.79 27.87
CA LYS A 102 11.30 18.16 27.66
C LYS A 102 11.17 18.56 26.18
N ALA A 103 10.87 19.83 25.94
CA ALA A 103 10.85 20.40 24.60
C ALA A 103 12.21 20.21 23.92
N HIS A 104 12.22 19.44 22.84
CA HIS A 104 13.40 19.22 22.04
C HIS A 104 13.38 20.19 20.86
N ALA A 105 14.28 21.16 20.85
CA ALA A 105 14.53 22.07 19.75
C ALA A 105 16.01 22.02 19.37
N LYS A 106 16.30 21.59 18.15
CA LYS A 106 17.66 21.59 17.59
C LYS A 106 17.77 22.70 16.54
N ASN A 107 18.93 23.36 16.48
CA ASN A 107 19.25 24.28 15.39
C ASN A 107 19.24 23.57 14.03
N ALA A 108 18.99 24.34 12.96
CA ALA A 108 19.05 23.84 11.59
C ALA A 108 20.47 23.38 11.23
N TYR A 109 20.58 22.39 10.34
CA TYR A 109 21.87 22.01 9.77
C TYR A 109 22.39 23.12 8.85
N HIS A 110 23.71 23.32 8.85
CA HIS A 110 24.38 24.06 7.79
C HIS A 110 24.35 23.23 6.51
N MET A 111 23.55 23.66 5.55
CA MET A 111 23.41 23.02 4.24
C MET A 111 23.98 23.93 3.15
N ALA A 112 24.52 23.34 2.09
CA ALA A 112 24.96 24.12 0.94
C ALA A 112 23.75 24.78 0.23
N PRO A 113 23.93 25.95 -0.42
CA PRO A 113 22.83 26.67 -1.06
C PRO A 113 21.97 25.82 -2.02
N PRO A 114 22.54 24.94 -2.88
CA PRO A 114 21.73 24.11 -3.78
C PRO A 114 20.78 23.16 -3.04
N GLU A 115 21.17 22.69 -1.86
CA GLU A 115 20.35 21.77 -1.08
C GLU A 115 19.17 22.47 -0.40
N LEU A 116 19.41 23.71 0.07
CA LEU A 116 18.36 24.55 0.63
C LEU A 116 17.30 24.89 -0.41
N VAL A 117 17.71 25.17 -1.66
CA VAL A 117 16.77 25.42 -2.77
C VAL A 117 15.90 24.19 -3.04
N ARG A 118 16.49 22.98 -3.06
CA ARG A 118 15.72 21.73 -3.22
C ARG A 118 14.72 21.54 -2.09
N LEU A 119 15.16 21.70 -0.85
CA LEU A 119 14.29 21.51 0.32
C LEU A 119 13.15 22.54 0.35
N ARG A 120 13.44 23.80 0.03
CA ARG A 120 12.43 24.87 -0.06
C ARG A 120 11.36 24.53 -1.09
N LYS A 121 11.75 24.07 -2.28
CA LYS A 121 10.81 23.65 -3.33
C LYS A 121 9.89 22.52 -2.87
N SER A 122 10.45 21.50 -2.20
CA SER A 122 9.65 20.40 -1.64
C SER A 122 8.72 20.87 -0.52
N SER A 123 9.19 21.73 0.38
CA SER A 123 8.38 22.28 1.48
C SER A 123 7.23 23.14 0.97
N GLU A 124 7.45 23.96 -0.04
CA GLU A 124 6.41 24.81 -0.64
C GLU A 124 5.32 23.96 -1.30
N MET A 125 5.70 22.88 -1.98
CA MET A 125 4.74 21.92 -2.54
C MET A 125 3.86 21.27 -1.46
N LEU A 126 4.44 20.91 -0.31
CA LEU A 126 3.69 20.34 0.82
C LEU A 126 2.74 21.36 1.47
N SER A 127 3.16 22.62 1.58
CA SER A 127 2.30 23.68 2.11
C SER A 127 1.15 24.03 1.16
N ASN A 128 1.43 24.12 -0.15
CA ASN A 128 0.41 24.42 -1.16
C ASN A 128 -0.66 23.33 -1.29
N THR A 129 -0.30 22.07 -1.00
CA THR A 129 -1.24 20.94 -1.01
C THR A 129 -2.01 20.79 0.31
N GLY A 130 -1.70 21.60 1.33
CA GLY A 130 -2.32 21.49 2.66
C GLY A 130 -1.82 20.29 3.48
N CYS A 131 -0.74 19.63 3.06
CA CYS A 131 -0.09 18.55 3.81
C CYS A 131 0.69 19.07 5.03
N SER A 132 1.20 20.30 4.96
CA SER A 132 1.89 20.97 6.06
C SER A 132 1.35 22.38 6.26
N ILE A 133 1.26 22.81 7.51
CA ILE A 133 0.96 24.19 7.87
C ILE A 133 2.12 24.77 8.69
N PRO A 134 2.47 26.05 8.49
CA PRO A 134 3.42 26.72 9.36
C PRO A 134 2.82 26.88 10.76
N VAL A 135 3.56 26.50 11.80
CA VAL A 135 3.13 26.60 13.20
C VAL A 135 4.30 27.11 14.04
N GLN A 136 4.00 27.95 15.05
CA GLN A 136 4.96 28.34 16.06
C GLN A 136 4.95 27.30 17.20
N THR A 137 6.06 26.59 17.41
CA THR A 137 6.13 25.50 18.41
C THR A 137 7.43 25.57 19.23
N PRO A 138 7.40 25.15 20.51
CA PRO A 138 8.63 24.95 21.30
C PRO A 138 9.39 23.68 20.89
N TYR A 139 8.77 22.80 20.08
CA TYR A 139 9.35 21.57 19.57
C TYR A 139 9.89 21.77 18.15
N GLY A 140 11.03 21.15 17.83
CA GLY A 140 11.63 21.18 16.49
C GLY A 140 12.57 20.00 16.23
N ALA A 141 12.43 19.39 15.06
CA ALA A 141 13.33 18.37 14.55
C ALA A 141 14.22 18.93 13.43
N ARG A 142 15.43 18.38 13.29
CA ARG A 142 16.31 18.74 12.17
C ARG A 142 15.85 18.04 10.89
N VAL A 143 15.91 18.75 9.77
CA VAL A 143 15.59 18.23 8.44
C VAL A 143 16.87 18.09 7.63
N LEU A 144 16.99 17.00 6.87
CA LEU A 144 18.13 16.69 6.00
C LEU A 144 17.67 16.59 4.55
N SER A 145 18.52 16.99 3.60
CA SER A 145 18.30 16.71 2.19
C SER A 145 18.89 15.34 1.85
N LEU A 146 18.09 14.48 1.21
CA LEU A 146 18.52 13.15 0.76
C LEU A 146 18.37 13.07 -0.75
N LYS A 147 19.45 12.68 -1.44
CA LYS A 147 19.40 12.39 -2.87
C LYS A 147 18.78 11.00 -3.08
N LYS A 148 17.62 10.94 -3.71
CA LYS A 148 17.04 9.67 -4.18
C LYS A 148 17.81 9.19 -5.42
N LYS A 149 17.92 7.87 -5.58
CA LYS A 149 18.42 7.28 -6.83
C LYS A 149 17.29 7.37 -7.85
N ASP A 150 17.52 8.08 -8.95
CA ASP A 150 16.56 8.12 -10.06
C ASP A 150 16.52 6.74 -10.70
N ARG A 151 15.42 6.03 -10.45
CA ARG A 151 15.07 4.79 -11.14
C ARG A 151 13.84 5.10 -11.97
N SER A 152 14.05 5.80 -13.07
CA SER A 152 12.99 6.07 -14.04
C SER A 152 12.45 4.73 -14.55
N PRO A 153 11.13 4.48 -14.54
CA PRO A 153 10.55 3.37 -15.29
C PRO A 153 10.88 3.61 -16.77
N GLN A 154 11.50 2.62 -17.41
CA GLN A 154 11.75 2.62 -18.84
C GLN A 154 10.53 2.06 -19.57
#